data_AF-A0A938CYL8-F1
#
_entry.id   AF-A0A938CYL8-F1
#
_cell.length_a   1.000
_cell.length_b   1.000
_cell.length_c   1.000
_cell.angle_alpha   90.00
_cell.angle_beta   90.00
_cell.angle_gamma   90.00
#
_symmetry.space_group_name_H-M   'P 1'
#
loop_
_entity.id
_entity.type
_entity.pdbx_description
1 polymer ?
#
loop_
_entity_poly.entity_id
_entity_poly.type
_entity_poly.pdbx_seq_one_letter_code
_entity_poly.pdbx_strand_id
1 'polypeptide(L)'
;MHGRPARRAAPRISREEMETTRTARFADLKRFNLAFVDSLLPEHRKQNIKVIGKGVVEDPRMTPPITADHGPTVAYIRCQPGTGAALHSYETPEVFIPLNGKLVVTWGENGEEEALLEP
;
A
#
# COMPACT_ATOMS: atom_id res chain seq x y z
N MET A 1 -2.41 -41.01 -15.43
CA MET A 1 -3.56 -40.10 -15.19
C MET A 1 -3.38 -39.49 -13.81
N HIS A 2 -2.95 -38.23 -13.71
CA HIS A 2 -2.83 -37.55 -12.42
C HIS A 2 -4.20 -36.97 -12.06
N GLY A 3 -4.85 -37.55 -11.04
CA GLY A 3 -6.16 -37.13 -10.56
C GLY A 3 -6.13 -35.68 -10.09
N ARG A 4 -7.13 -34.89 -10.52
CA ARG A 4 -7.29 -33.50 -10.12
C ARG A 4 -7.52 -33.46 -8.59
N PRO A 5 -6.78 -32.65 -7.81
CA PRO A 5 -6.95 -32.62 -6.36
C PRO A 5 -8.38 -32.21 -5.98
N ALA A 6 -8.91 -32.82 -4.92
CA ALA A 6 -10.25 -32.55 -4.41
C ALA A 6 -10.42 -31.06 -4.10
N ARG A 7 -11.48 -30.46 -4.64
CA ARG A 7 -11.79 -29.03 -4.46
C ARG A 7 -12.12 -28.79 -2.98
N ARG A 8 -11.33 -27.97 -2.28
CA ARG A 8 -11.67 -27.53 -0.92
C ARG A 8 -13.08 -26.91 -0.93
N ALA A 9 -13.88 -27.25 0.08
CA ALA A 9 -15.18 -26.61 0.28
C ALA A 9 -14.98 -25.09 0.35
N ALA A 10 -15.77 -24.34 -0.40
CA ALA A 10 -15.68 -22.88 -0.39
C ALA A 10 -16.07 -22.37 1.02
N PRO A 11 -15.31 -21.43 1.59
CA PRO A 11 -15.69 -20.81 2.86
C PRO A 11 -17.09 -20.17 2.72
N ARG A 12 -17.96 -20.43 3.69
CA ARG A 12 -19.32 -19.87 3.74
C ARG A 12 -19.24 -18.48 4.37
N ILE A 13 -19.14 -17.46 3.54
CA ILE A 13 -19.13 -16.04 3.94
C ILE A 13 -20.40 -15.37 3.42
N SER A 14 -21.04 -14.55 4.26
CA SER A 14 -22.20 -13.76 3.81
C SER A 14 -21.77 -12.59 2.92
N ARG A 15 -22.70 -12.05 2.13
CA ARG A 15 -22.44 -10.84 1.34
C ARG A 15 -22.02 -9.67 2.24
N GLU A 16 -22.73 -9.48 3.35
CA GLU A 16 -22.46 -8.42 4.31
C GLU A 16 -21.05 -8.55 4.92
N GLU A 17 -20.66 -9.75 5.33
CA GLU A 17 -19.32 -9.99 5.87
C GLU A 17 -18.25 -9.73 4.81
N MET A 18 -18.46 -10.16 3.55
CA MET A 18 -17.54 -9.88 2.44
C MET A 18 -17.35 -8.38 2.22
N GLU A 19 -18.45 -7.63 2.19
CA GLU A 19 -18.48 -6.19 1.95
C GLU A 19 -17.80 -5.41 3.09
N THR A 20 -17.97 -5.84 4.34
CA THR A 20 -17.48 -5.10 5.52
C THR A 20 -16.06 -5.47 5.95
N THR A 21 -15.58 -6.67 5.60
CA THR A 21 -14.29 -7.17 6.12
C THR A 21 -13.23 -7.44 5.06
N ARG A 22 -13.64 -7.62 3.80
CA ARG A 22 -12.76 -8.13 2.72
C ARG A 22 -12.85 -7.31 1.44
N THR A 23 -13.65 -6.25 1.42
CA THR A 23 -13.84 -5.38 0.27
C THR A 23 -13.39 -3.97 0.61
N ALA A 24 -12.55 -3.40 -0.24
CA ALA A 24 -12.11 -2.02 -0.14
C ALA A 24 -12.57 -1.27 -1.40
N ARG A 25 -13.53 -0.36 -1.23
CA ARG A 25 -14.05 0.47 -2.34
C ARG A 25 -13.28 1.77 -2.39
N PHE A 26 -12.68 2.08 -3.54
CA PHE A 26 -11.80 3.25 -3.68
C PHE A 26 -12.48 4.58 -3.27
N ALA A 27 -13.79 4.71 -3.52
CA ALA A 27 -14.58 5.87 -3.12
C ALA A 27 -14.62 6.10 -1.60
N ASP A 28 -14.59 5.02 -0.82
CA ASP A 28 -14.73 5.05 0.64
C ASP A 28 -13.37 5.11 1.37
N LEU A 29 -12.26 5.02 0.63
CA LEU A 29 -10.94 5.02 1.23
C LEU A 29 -10.56 6.37 1.83
N LYS A 30 -10.14 6.34 3.10
CA LYS A 30 -9.62 7.50 3.80
C LYS A 30 -8.25 7.89 3.25
N ARG A 31 -8.07 9.20 3.12
CA ARG A 31 -6.85 9.83 2.60
C ARG A 31 -6.14 10.53 3.74
N PHE A 32 -4.86 10.19 3.94
CA PHE A 32 -4.05 10.75 5.01
C PHE A 32 -2.86 11.49 4.40
N ASN A 33 -2.69 12.76 4.76
CA ASN A 33 -1.61 13.60 4.27
C ASN A 33 -0.39 13.61 5.21
N LEU A 34 -0.50 12.98 6.38
CA LEU A 34 0.53 12.94 7.41
C LEU A 34 0.62 11.52 7.96
N ALA A 35 1.24 10.64 7.18
CA ALA A 35 1.47 9.25 7.59
C ALA A 35 2.74 9.08 8.42
N PHE A 36 3.70 9.98 8.20
CA PHE A 36 5.02 10.00 8.80
C PHE A 36 5.43 11.46 9.07
N VAL A 37 6.28 11.70 10.07
CA VAL A 37 6.79 13.04 10.40
C VAL A 37 7.49 13.71 9.21
N ASP A 38 8.18 12.92 8.37
CA ASP A 38 8.85 13.40 7.15
C ASP A 38 7.90 14.13 6.20
N SER A 39 6.61 13.77 6.20
CA SER A 39 5.60 14.30 5.28
C SER A 39 5.25 15.76 5.56
N LEU A 40 5.78 16.33 6.64
CA LEU A 40 5.76 17.77 6.91
C LEU A 40 6.72 18.55 6.00
N LEU A 41 7.79 17.92 5.52
CA LEU A 41 8.76 18.52 4.60
C LEU A 41 8.17 18.63 3.18
N PRO A 42 8.33 19.77 2.49
CA PRO A 42 7.76 19.99 1.16
C PRO A 42 8.02 18.89 0.13
N GLU A 43 9.24 18.37 0.09
CA GLU A 43 9.76 17.34 -0.80
C GLU A 43 9.24 15.93 -0.48
N HIS A 44 8.75 15.71 0.75
CA HIS A 44 8.27 14.41 1.20
C HIS A 44 6.75 14.35 1.40
N ARG A 45 6.05 15.40 0.95
CA ARG A 45 4.58 15.45 0.98
C ARG A 45 4.00 14.37 0.06
N LYS A 46 3.26 13.46 0.67
CA LYS A 46 2.55 12.36 0.01
C LYS A 46 1.23 12.09 0.72
N GLN A 47 0.29 11.52 -0.01
CA GLN A 47 -0.99 11.08 0.52
C GLN A 47 -1.03 9.55 0.55
N ASN A 48 -1.20 8.99 1.73
CA ASN A 48 -1.32 7.56 1.96
C ASN A 48 -2.80 7.17 2.05
N ILE A 49 -3.16 6.12 1.31
CA ILE A 49 -4.52 5.58 1.25
C ILE A 49 -4.42 4.07 1.50
N LYS A 50 -4.60 3.65 2.76
CA LYS A 50 -4.43 2.25 3.17
C LYS A 50 -5.59 1.39 2.70
N VAL A 51 -5.29 0.16 2.26
CA VAL A 51 -6.29 -0.80 1.72
C VAL A 51 -6.28 -2.08 2.53
N ILE A 52 -5.14 -2.77 2.59
CA ILE A 52 -4.96 -4.06 3.27
C ILE A 52 -3.85 -3.94 4.28
N GLY A 53 -4.13 -4.33 5.53
CA GLY A 53 -3.14 -4.33 6.60
C GLY A 53 -2.73 -2.92 7.01
N LYS A 54 -2.35 -2.76 8.29
CA LYS A 54 -1.93 -1.45 8.80
C LYS A 54 -0.63 -0.98 8.14
N GLY A 55 0.32 -1.91 7.96
CA GLY A 55 1.69 -1.61 7.59
C GLY A 55 2.36 -0.69 8.61
N VAL A 56 3.46 -0.06 8.19
CA VAL A 56 4.14 0.95 9.01
C VAL A 56 3.39 2.28 8.87
N VAL A 57 2.95 2.84 10.00
CA VAL A 57 2.36 4.19 10.12
C VAL A 57 2.63 4.72 11.52
N GLU A 58 2.84 6.04 11.63
CA GLU A 58 3.00 6.72 12.91
C GLU A 58 1.67 7.25 13.46
N ASP A 59 0.71 7.57 12.58
CA ASP A 59 -0.63 8.02 13.00
C ASP A 59 -1.53 6.82 13.35
N PRO A 60 -1.96 6.65 14.62
CA PRO A 60 -2.80 5.52 15.03
C PRO A 60 -4.20 5.56 14.41
N ARG A 61 -4.65 6.69 13.87
CA ARG A 61 -5.95 6.84 13.21
C ARG A 61 -5.94 6.28 11.78
N MET A 62 -4.75 5.97 11.24
CA MET A 62 -4.59 5.34 9.94
C MET A 62 -4.90 3.85 9.99
N THR A 63 -6.19 3.53 10.07
CA THR A 63 -6.68 2.16 10.00
C THR A 63 -7.14 1.82 8.57
N PRO A 64 -6.69 0.69 7.99
CA PRO A 64 -7.19 0.20 6.71
C PRO A 64 -8.61 -0.35 6.85
N PRO A 65 -9.41 -0.39 5.78
CA PRO A 65 -10.70 -1.09 5.79
C PRO A 65 -10.56 -2.61 5.94
N ILE A 66 -9.50 -3.22 5.39
CA ILE A 66 -9.23 -4.65 5.51
C ILE A 66 -8.10 -4.85 6.53
N THR A 67 -8.47 -5.24 7.75
CA THR A 67 -7.55 -5.43 8.87
C THR A 67 -7.12 -6.88 9.09
N ALA A 68 -7.75 -7.83 8.41
CA ALA A 68 -7.38 -9.23 8.50
C ALA A 68 -5.93 -9.41 8.01
N ASP A 69 -5.20 -10.29 8.70
CA ASP A 69 -3.83 -10.60 8.32
C ASP A 69 -3.84 -11.46 7.05
N HIS A 70 -3.26 -10.90 6.00
CA HIS A 70 -3.19 -11.52 4.69
C HIS A 70 -1.75 -11.78 4.23
N GLY A 71 -0.75 -11.37 5.02
CA GLY A 71 0.65 -11.33 4.62
C GLY A 71 1.09 -9.96 4.11
N PRO A 72 0.71 -9.53 2.88
CA PRO A 72 1.13 -8.26 2.35
C PRO A 72 0.25 -7.12 2.88
N THR A 73 0.84 -5.94 2.98
CA THR A 73 0.09 -4.70 3.14
C THR A 73 -0.03 -4.01 1.79
N VAL A 74 -1.16 -3.35 1.54
CA VAL A 74 -1.44 -2.68 0.27
C VAL A 74 -1.96 -1.28 0.57
N ALA A 75 -1.39 -0.29 -0.12
CA ALA A 75 -1.81 1.10 -0.04
C ALA A 75 -1.68 1.76 -1.42
N TYR A 76 -2.53 2.75 -1.70
CA TYR A 76 -2.26 3.71 -2.76
C TYR A 76 -1.49 4.88 -2.18
N ILE A 77 -0.48 5.32 -2.93
CA ILE A 77 0.30 6.52 -2.63
C ILE A 77 0.01 7.54 -3.74
N ARG A 78 -0.25 8.78 -3.35
CA ARG A 78 -0.33 9.90 -4.29
C ARG A 78 0.70 10.95 -3.91
N CYS A 79 1.55 11.28 -4.87
CA CYS A 79 2.55 12.33 -4.75
C CYS A 79 2.26 13.39 -5.83
N GLN A 80 2.67 14.63 -5.57
CA GLN A 80 2.77 15.63 -6.64
C GLN A 80 4.09 15.40 -7.39
N PRO A 81 4.20 15.86 -8.65
CA PRO A 81 5.49 15.85 -9.34
C PRO A 81 6.58 16.51 -8.49
N GLY A 82 7.71 15.83 -8.32
CA GLY A 82 8.83 16.29 -7.49
C GLY A 82 8.70 16.03 -5.98
N THR A 83 7.64 15.33 -5.53
CA THR A 83 7.52 14.88 -4.13
C THR A 83 7.56 13.36 -4.03
N GLY A 84 7.95 12.82 -2.87
CA GLY A 84 8.12 11.38 -2.69
C GLY A 84 8.20 10.93 -1.23
N ALA A 85 8.67 9.71 -1.01
CA ALA A 85 9.09 9.28 0.32
C ALA A 85 10.55 9.70 0.57
N ALA A 86 10.90 9.97 1.83
CA ALA A 86 12.31 10.06 2.21
C ALA A 86 12.99 8.70 2.01
N LEU A 87 14.31 8.68 1.78
CA LEU A 87 15.10 7.45 1.70
C LEU A 87 15.02 6.69 3.03
N HIS A 88 14.78 5.38 2.97
CA HIS A 88 14.65 4.51 4.13
C HIS A 88 14.89 3.04 3.75
N SER A 89 14.98 2.17 4.75
CA SER A 89 15.16 0.73 4.57
C SER A 89 14.34 -0.07 5.59
N TYR A 90 13.91 -1.26 5.19
CA TYR A 90 13.22 -2.24 6.02
C TYR A 90 13.63 -3.66 5.62
N GLU A 91 13.40 -4.64 6.50
CA GLU A 91 13.74 -6.05 6.25
C GLU A 91 12.78 -6.75 5.28
N THR A 92 11.58 -6.20 5.09
CA THR A 92 10.54 -6.79 4.24
C THR A 92 10.58 -6.21 2.83
N PRO A 93 10.42 -7.04 1.77
CA PRO A 93 10.32 -6.52 0.41
C PRO A 93 9.14 -5.56 0.24
N GLU A 94 9.36 -4.48 -0.50
CA GLU A 94 8.32 -3.54 -0.93
C GLU A 94 8.17 -3.58 -2.45
N VAL A 95 6.93 -3.48 -2.93
CA VAL A 95 6.60 -3.55 -4.36
C VAL A 95 5.91 -2.26 -4.78
N PHE A 96 6.45 -1.60 -5.80
CA PHE A 96 5.90 -0.39 -6.38
C PHE A 96 5.24 -0.69 -7.72
N ILE A 97 3.99 -0.22 -7.88
CA ILE A 97 3.23 -0.37 -9.13
C ILE A 97 2.72 1.02 -9.53
N PRO A 98 3.35 1.70 -10.49
CA PRO A 98 2.82 2.98 -10.99
C PRO A 98 1.46 2.74 -11.66
N LEU A 99 0.43 3.49 -11.22
CA LEU A 99 -0.91 3.39 -11.80
C LEU A 99 -1.29 4.63 -12.62
N ASN A 100 -0.64 5.76 -12.34
CA ASN A 100 -0.87 7.02 -13.04
C ASN A 100 0.36 7.91 -12.89
N GLY A 101 0.90 8.39 -14.01
CA GLY A 101 2.14 9.16 -14.06
C GLY A 101 3.36 8.27 -13.92
N LYS A 102 4.54 8.91 -13.86
CA LYS A 102 5.83 8.22 -13.75
C LYS A 102 6.30 8.25 -12.29
N LEU A 103 6.96 7.18 -11.86
CA LEU A 103 7.57 7.07 -10.54
C LEU A 103 9.07 6.84 -10.71
N VAL A 104 9.89 7.69 -10.08
CA VAL A 104 11.32 7.40 -9.92
C VAL A 104 11.49 6.73 -8.56
N VAL A 105 12.10 5.55 -8.55
CA VAL A 105 12.49 4.85 -7.33
C VAL A 105 14.01 4.99 -7.18
N THR A 106 14.45 5.58 -6.07
CA THR A 106 15.87 5.78 -5.74
C THR A 106 16.30 4.83 -4.63
N TRP A 107 17.52 4.29 -4.71
CA TRP A 107 18.11 3.43 -3.68
C TRP A 107 19.63 3.62 -3.59
N GLY A 108 20.26 2.89 -2.67
CA GLY A 108 21.66 3.11 -2.26
C GLY A 108 21.73 3.89 -0.96
N GLU A 109 22.89 3.89 -0.30
CA GLU A 109 23.08 4.53 1.01
C GLU A 109 22.81 6.04 0.94
N ASN A 110 23.07 6.66 -0.21
CA ASN A 110 22.92 8.08 -0.46
C ASN A 110 21.90 8.38 -1.57
N GLY A 111 21.10 7.39 -2.01
CA GLY A 111 20.16 7.53 -3.11
C GLY A 111 20.84 7.71 -4.48
N GLU A 112 22.02 7.11 -4.65
CA GLU A 112 22.85 7.24 -5.85
C GLU A 112 22.36 6.42 -7.06
N GLU A 113 21.50 5.44 -6.84
CA GLU A 113 20.91 4.61 -7.89
C GLU A 113 19.43 4.96 -8.10
N GLU A 114 18.95 4.87 -9.35
CA GLU A 114 17.55 5.15 -9.66
C GLU A 114 16.98 4.30 -10.80
N ALA A 115 15.65 4.16 -10.81
CA ALA A 115 14.89 3.56 -11.90
C ALA A 115 13.59 4.34 -12.14
N LEU A 116 13.31 4.64 -13.42
CA LEU A 116 12.05 5.20 -13.87
C LEU A 116 11.05 4.08 -14.15
N LEU A 117 9.89 4.15 -13.50
CA LEU A 117 8.76 3.26 -13.72
C LEU A 117 7.63 4.04 -14.41
N GLU A 118 7.05 3.43 -15.44
CA GLU A 118 5.87 3.92 -16.15
C GLU A 118 4.68 2.97 -15.90
N PRO A 119 3.41 3.44 -15.99
CA PRO A 119 2.22 2.62 -15.74
C PRO A 119 2.05 1.42 -16.67
#